data_AF-A0A2G8I8F7-F1
#
_entry.id   AF-A0A2G8I8F7-F1
#
_cell.length_a   1.000
_cell.length_b   1.000
_cell.length_c   1.000
_cell.angle_alpha   90.00
_cell.angle_beta   90.00
_cell.angle_gamma   90.00
#
_symmetry.space_group_name_H-M   'P 1'
#
loop_
_entity.id
_entity.type
_entity.pdbx_description
1 polymer ?
#
loop_
_entity_poly.entity_id
_entity_poly.type
_entity_poly.pdbx_seq_one_letter_code
_entity_poly.pdbx_strand_id
1 'polypeptide(L)'
;MRTCLRKLVNVAEGKESELSIALQNIERHLVFCGFGGETPHVSMCAGCEIILEYQGSELDIEKVIELMEEVGYITKDDFIL
;
A
#
# COMPACT_ATOMS: atom_id res chain seq x y z
N MET A 1 1.73 5.79 37.53
CA MET A 1 0.62 5.07 36.86
C MET A 1 1.18 3.84 36.16
N ARG A 2 0.77 2.61 36.52
CA ARG A 2 1.07 1.43 35.69
C ARG A 2 0.13 1.48 34.49
N THR A 3 0.60 1.91 33.33
CA THR A 3 -0.11 1.66 32.08
C THR A 3 -0.18 0.14 31.90
N CYS A 4 -1.40 -0.41 31.85
CA CYS A 4 -1.59 -1.82 31.56
C CYS A 4 -1.17 -2.05 30.11
N LEU A 5 -0.19 -2.95 29.86
CA LEU A 5 0.31 -3.29 28.53
C LEU A 5 -0.82 -3.49 27.50
N ARG A 6 -1.93 -4.11 27.92
CA ARG A 6 -3.13 -4.28 27.11
C ARG A 6 -3.68 -2.98 26.53
N LYS A 7 -3.71 -1.89 27.31
CA LYS A 7 -4.17 -0.59 26.81
C LYS A 7 -3.24 -0.04 25.72
N LEU A 8 -1.93 -0.23 25.87
CA LEU A 8 -0.95 0.22 24.87
C LEU A 8 -1.07 -0.61 23.58
N VAL A 9 -1.25 -1.93 23.70
CA VAL A 9 -1.49 -2.83 22.55
C VAL A 9 -2.75 -2.43 21.79
N ASN A 10 -3.88 -2.24 22.48
CA ASN A 10 -5.13 -1.83 21.82
C ASN A 10 -5.01 -0.48 21.09
N VAL A 11 -4.21 0.46 21.62
CA VAL A 11 -3.93 1.74 20.94
C VAL A 11 -3.11 1.50 19.67
N ALA A 12 -2.11 0.63 19.71
CA ALA A 12 -1.30 0.30 18.55
C ALA A 12 -2.13 -0.41 17.46
N GLU A 13 -2.96 -1.39 17.82
CA GLU A 13 -3.88 -2.08 16.89
C GLU A 13 -4.88 -1.11 16.27
N GLY A 14 -5.42 -0.16 17.05
CA GLY A 14 -6.31 0.87 16.51
C GLY A 14 -5.62 1.76 15.47
N LYS A 15 -4.34 2.11 15.70
CA LYS A 15 -3.56 2.91 14.74
C LYS A 15 -3.20 2.13 13.48
N GLU A 16 -2.89 0.85 13.61
CA GLU A 16 -2.68 -0.04 12.47
C GLU A 16 -3.96 -0.17 11.64
N SER A 17 -5.13 -0.29 12.28
CA SER A 17 -6.42 -0.33 11.57
C SER A 17 -6.72 0.98 10.83
N GLU A 18 -6.47 2.15 11.45
CA GLU A 18 -6.58 3.45 10.78
C GLU A 18 -5.70 3.53 9.54
N LEU A 19 -4.44 3.07 9.65
CA LEU A 19 -3.48 3.01 8.55
C LEU A 19 -3.94 2.05 7.44
N SER A 20 -4.36 0.84 7.77
CA SER A 20 -4.87 -0.14 6.81
C SER A 20 -6.03 0.42 5.98
N ILE A 21 -6.96 1.15 6.62
CA ILE A 21 -8.05 1.83 5.92
C ILE A 21 -7.51 2.93 4.98
N ALA A 22 -6.51 3.70 5.41
CA ALA A 22 -5.90 4.73 4.57
C ALA A 22 -5.22 4.13 3.33
N LEU A 23 -4.48 3.02 3.47
CA LEU A 23 -3.85 2.31 2.35
C LEU A 23 -4.89 1.76 1.36
N GLN A 24 -5.97 1.14 1.86
CA GLN A 24 -7.07 0.68 1.00
C GLN A 24 -7.76 1.83 0.26
N ASN A 25 -7.83 3.02 0.86
CA ASN A 25 -8.36 4.19 0.16
C ASN A 25 -7.44 4.64 -0.97
N ILE A 26 -6.12 4.56 -0.81
CA ILE A 26 -5.17 4.80 -1.91
C ILE A 26 -5.41 3.76 -3.02
N GLU A 27 -5.44 2.48 -2.67
CA GLU A 27 -5.60 1.37 -3.64
C GLU A 27 -6.87 1.49 -4.49
N ARG A 28 -7.99 1.93 -3.89
CA ARG A 28 -9.26 2.18 -4.59
C ARG A 28 -9.20 3.25 -5.68
N HIS A 29 -8.22 4.15 -5.62
CA HIS A 29 -8.02 5.19 -6.64
C HIS A 29 -7.03 4.78 -7.72
N LEU A 30 -6.36 3.63 -7.56
CA LEU A 30 -5.45 3.10 -8.57
C LEU A 30 -6.24 2.37 -9.67
N VAL A 31 -5.73 2.46 -10.90
CA VAL A 31 -6.30 1.78 -12.06
C VAL A 31 -5.30 0.76 -12.56
N PHE A 32 -5.69 -0.52 -12.56
CA PHE A 32 -4.84 -1.62 -12.99
C PHE A 32 -5.23 -2.10 -14.38
N CYS A 33 -4.29 -2.13 -15.31
CA CYS A 33 -4.47 -2.58 -16.70
C CYS A 33 -3.62 -3.82 -16.99
N GLY A 34 -4.22 -4.84 -17.62
CA GLY A 34 -3.51 -6.08 -17.98
C GLY A 34 -3.22 -7.02 -16.80
N PHE A 35 -3.71 -6.68 -15.61
CA PHE A 35 -3.72 -7.59 -14.46
C PHE A 35 -4.85 -8.62 -14.63
N GLY A 36 -4.53 -9.88 -14.31
CA GLY A 36 -5.46 -11.01 -14.47
C GLY A 36 -6.36 -11.15 -13.24
N GLY A 37 -6.32 -12.33 -12.61
CA GLY A 37 -7.03 -12.57 -11.34
C GLY A 37 -6.32 -12.02 -10.10
N GLU A 38 -5.07 -11.59 -10.24
CA GLU A 38 -4.25 -11.04 -9.16
C GLU A 38 -3.82 -9.63 -9.54
N THR A 39 -4.17 -8.66 -8.69
CA THR A 39 -3.81 -7.25 -8.82
C THR A 39 -2.78 -6.88 -7.76
N PRO A 40 -1.97 -5.83 -8.00
CA PRO A 40 -1.10 -5.28 -6.99
C PRO A 40 -1.90 -4.76 -5.79
N HIS A 41 -1.26 -4.67 -4.62
CA HIS A 41 -1.89 -4.14 -3.42
C HIS A 41 -0.98 -3.09 -2.76
N VAL A 42 -1.60 -2.09 -2.12
CA VAL A 42 -0.85 -1.05 -1.42
C VAL A 42 -0.47 -1.57 -0.05
N SER A 43 0.82 -1.54 0.27
CA SER A 43 1.36 -2.03 1.53
C SER A 43 2.44 -1.10 2.08
N MET A 44 3.08 -1.50 3.18
CA MET A 44 4.22 -0.79 3.75
C MET A 44 5.44 -1.70 3.84
N CYS A 45 6.59 -1.20 3.42
CA CYS A 45 7.86 -1.88 3.56
C CYS A 45 8.56 -1.54 4.90
N ALA A 46 9.65 -2.25 5.20
CA ALA A 46 10.50 -1.96 6.33
C ALA A 46 11.05 -0.53 6.23
N GLY A 47 10.70 0.35 7.18
CA GLY A 47 11.05 1.77 7.12
C GLY A 47 9.84 2.71 7.07
N CYS A 48 8.63 2.16 7.08
CA CYS A 48 7.37 2.92 7.00
C CYS A 48 7.15 3.60 5.63
N GLU A 49 7.73 3.05 4.57
CA GLU A 49 7.53 3.49 3.19
C GLU A 49 6.27 2.83 2.62
N ILE A 50 5.40 3.61 1.99
CA ILE A 50 4.24 3.07 1.27
C ILE A 50 4.74 2.58 -0.10
N ILE A 51 4.35 1.36 -0.47
CA ILE A 51 4.72 0.75 -1.74
C ILE A 51 3.49 0.12 -2.38
N LEU A 52 3.59 -0.15 -3.68
CA LEU A 52 2.67 -1.02 -4.40
C LEU A 52 3.38 -2.34 -4.68
N GLU A 53 2.87 -3.45 -4.16
CA GLU A 53 3.49 -4.77 -4.27
C GLU A 53 2.72 -5.66 -5.25
N TYR A 54 3.45 -6.36 -6.12
CA TYR A 54 2.93 -7.38 -7.01
C TYR A 54 3.90 -8.55 -7.11
N GLN A 55 3.49 -9.73 -6.62
CA GLN A 55 4.26 -10.98 -6.69
C GLN A 55 5.68 -10.84 -6.13
N GLY A 56 5.85 -10.09 -5.04
CA GLY A 56 7.17 -9.83 -4.44
C GLY A 56 8.03 -8.79 -5.17
N SER A 57 7.52 -8.15 -6.22
CA SER A 57 8.11 -6.94 -6.82
C SER A 57 7.43 -5.70 -6.28
N GLU A 58 8.20 -4.63 -6.12
CA GLU A 58 7.76 -3.40 -5.46
C GLU A 58 7.88 -2.20 -6.39
N LEU A 59 6.89 -1.32 -6.34
CA LEU A 59 6.95 0.03 -6.88
C LEU A 59 6.87 1.03 -5.72
N ASP A 60 7.79 1.99 -5.73
CA ASP A 60 7.74 3.13 -4.81
C ASP A 60 6.51 4.00 -5.08
N ILE A 61 5.93 4.58 -4.02
CA ILE A 61 4.68 5.34 -4.12
C ILE A 61 4.82 6.59 -4.99
N GLU A 62 5.99 7.25 -5.04
CA GLU A 62 6.20 8.40 -5.92
C GLU A 62 6.08 7.96 -7.39
N LYS A 63 6.62 6.77 -7.73
CA LYS A 63 6.47 6.24 -9.09
C LYS A 63 5.03 5.89 -9.44
N VAL A 64 4.28 5.35 -8.47
CA VAL A 64 2.85 5.08 -8.61
C VAL A 64 2.07 6.37 -8.88
N ILE A 65 2.37 7.45 -8.16
CA ILE A 65 1.76 8.77 -8.37
C ILE A 65 2.06 9.28 -9.77
N GLU A 66 3.33 9.26 -10.20
CA GLU A 66 3.73 9.66 -11.56
C GLU A 66 2.94 8.90 -12.64
N LEU A 67 2.83 7.57 -12.53
CA LEU A 67 2.09 6.75 -13.50
C LEU A 67 0.59 7.12 -13.54
N MET A 68 0.00 7.36 -12.36
CA MET A 68 -1.41 7.76 -12.26
C MET A 68 -1.66 9.18 -12.79
N GLU A 69 -0.70 10.10 -12.66
CA GLU A 69 -0.82 11.48 -13.16
C GLU A 69 -0.52 11.61 -14.66
N GLU A 70 0.46 10.86 -15.18
CA GLU A 70 0.90 10.95 -16.57
C GLU A 70 0.09 10.07 -17.53
N VAL A 71 -0.22 8.82 -17.11
CA VAL A 71 -0.81 7.79 -17.97
C VAL A 71 -2.21 7.38 -17.49
N GLY A 72 -2.45 7.44 -16.17
CA GLY A 72 -3.75 7.16 -15.55
C GLY A 72 -4.03 5.69 -15.24
N TYR A 73 -3.04 4.81 -15.41
CA TYR A 73 -3.12 3.41 -15.05
C TYR A 73 -1.73 2.81 -14.84
N ILE A 74 -1.70 1.65 -14.18
CA ILE A 74 -0.51 0.84 -13.90
C ILE A 74 -0.65 -0.49 -14.63
N THR A 75 0.46 -1.01 -15.14
CA THR A 75 0.57 -2.28 -15.86
C THR A 75 1.60 -3.19 -15.19
N LYS A 76 1.68 -4.44 -15.66
CA LYS A 76 2.71 -5.38 -15.21
C LYS A 76 4.12 -4.96 -15.61
N ASP A 77 4.26 -4.25 -16.72
CA ASP A 77 5.57 -3.83 -17.26
C ASP A 77 6.20 -2.71 -16.42
N ASP A 78 5.41 -2.05 -15.56
CA ASP A 78 5.90 -1.05 -14.61
C ASP A 78 6.68 -1.69 -13.45
N PHE A 79 6.46 -2.97 -13.16
CA PHE A 79 7.20 -3.72 -12.15
C PHE A 79 8.48 -4.28 -12.78
N ILE A 80 9.64 -3.96 -12.18
CA ILE A 80 10.92 -4.55 -12.58
C ILE A 80 10.98 -5.99 -12.00
N LEU A 81 10.47 -6.94 -12.77
CA LEU A 81 10.49 -8.39 -12.46
C LEU A 81 11.80 -9.07 -12.88
#